data_AF-A0A1F3V3C9-F1
#
_entry.id   AF-A0A1F3V3C9-F1
#
_cell.length_a   1.000
_cell.length_b   1.000
_cell.length_c   1.000
_cell.angle_alpha   90.00
_cell.angle_beta   90.00
_cell.angle_gamma   90.00
#
_symmetry.space_group_name_H-M   'P 1'
#
loop_
_entity.id
_entity.type
_entity.pdbx_description
1 polymer ?
#
loop_
_entity_poly.entity_id
_entity_poly.type
_entity_poly.pdbx_seq_one_letter_code
_entity_poly.pdbx_strand_id
1 'polypeptide(L)' 'MLTQDEVIAVAVKELAKQGHVAIEYDITVEANPGNENELIVWFDLKGAFRIPGGKHAVIVDKRTRHAEFMAGE' A
#
# COMPACT_ATOMS: atom_id res chain seq x y z
N MET A 1 -13.06 11.40 -6.20
CA MET A 1 -12.77 10.66 -4.95
C MET A 1 -12.54 9.23 -5.40
N LEU A 2 -11.34 8.71 -5.18
CA LEU A 2 -11.02 7.34 -5.57
C LEU A 2 -11.84 6.35 -4.75
N THR A 3 -12.27 5.25 -5.38
CA THR A 3 -12.79 4.10 -4.62
C THR A 3 -11.65 3.33 -3.98
N GLN A 4 -11.95 2.47 -3.00
CA GLN A 4 -10.96 1.60 -2.38
C GLN A 4 -10.23 0.73 -3.41
N ASP A 5 -10.95 0.24 -4.43
CA ASP A 5 -10.38 -0.56 -5.52
C ASP A 5 -9.38 0.24 -6.37
N GLU A 6 -9.71 1.50 -6.72
CA GLU A 6 -8.78 2.36 -7.44
C GLU A 6 -7.54 2.70 -6.59
N VAL A 7 -7.71 2.89 -5.28
CA VAL A 7 -6.62 3.14 -4.34
C VAL A 7 -5.65 1.96 -4.29
N ILE A 8 -6.17 0.75 -4.19
CA ILE A 8 -5.36 -0.48 -4.24
C ILE A 8 -4.63 -0.56 -5.59
N ALA A 9 -5.32 -0.30 -6.71
CA ALA A 9 -4.69 -0.34 -8.03
C ALA A 9 -3.55 0.68 -8.19
N VAL A 10 -3.67 1.88 -7.61
CA VAL A 10 -2.59 2.88 -7.59
C VAL A 10 -1.44 2.40 -6.70
N ALA A 11 -1.74 1.90 -5.51
CA ALA A 11 -0.73 1.41 -4.58
C ALA A 11 0.07 0.22 -5.14
N VAL A 12 -0.61 -0.72 -5.81
CA VAL A 12 0.02 -1.86 -6.48
C VAL A 12 0.98 -1.39 -7.58
N LYS A 13 0.63 -0.33 -8.31
CA LYS A 13 1.53 0.25 -9.32
C LYS A 13 2.78 0.88 -8.69
N GLU A 14 2.63 1.61 -7.59
CA GLU A 14 3.79 2.15 -6.88
C GLU A 14 4.69 1.05 -6.29
N LEU A 15 4.09 0.02 -5.69
CA LEU A 15 4.83 -1.13 -5.17
C LEU A 15 5.62 -1.83 -6.30
N ALA A 16 5.01 -2.02 -7.47
CA ALA A 16 5.67 -2.64 -8.63
C ALA A 16 6.86 -1.81 -9.15
N LYS A 17 6.84 -0.47 -9.03
CA LYS A 17 7.99 0.37 -9.39
C LYS A 17 9.22 0.10 -8.51
N GLN A 18 9.01 -0.38 -7.29
CA GLN A 18 10.08 -0.77 -6.37
C GLN A 18 10.57 -2.21 -6.61
N GLY A 19 10.01 -2.92 -7.59
CA GLY A 19 10.41 -4.29 -7.95
C GLY A 19 9.68 -5.38 -7.17
N HIS A 20 8.65 -5.06 -6.40
CA HIS A 20 7.85 -6.03 -5.64
C HIS A 20 6.63 -6.50 -6.45
N VAL A 21 6.18 -7.74 -6.23
CA VAL A 21 5.01 -8.30 -6.93
C VAL A 21 3.83 -8.42 -5.98
N ALA A 22 2.77 -7.64 -6.19
CA ALA A 22 1.63 -7.56 -5.27
C ALA A 22 0.93 -8.90 -4.97
N ILE A 23 1.01 -9.91 -5.85
CA ILE A 23 0.44 -11.24 -5.59
C ILE A 23 1.10 -11.96 -4.41
N GLU A 24 2.35 -11.62 -4.12
CA GLU A 24 3.13 -12.17 -3.01
C GLU A 24 2.69 -11.58 -1.66
N TYR A 25 1.85 -10.55 -1.64
CA TYR A 25 1.46 -9.82 -0.44
C TYR A 25 -0.03 -9.99 -0.13
N ASP A 26 -0.37 -9.97 1.15
CA ASP A 26 -1.70 -9.65 1.65
C ASP A 26 -1.86 -8.12 1.72
N ILE A 27 -2.97 -7.63 1.17
CA ILE A 27 -3.23 -6.20 1.02
C ILE A 27 -4.30 -5.79 2.03
N THR A 28 -3.99 -4.80 2.86
CA THR A 28 -4.96 -4.17 3.76
C THR A 28 -4.98 -2.67 3.54
N VAL A 29 -6.15 -2.05 3.66
CA VAL A 29 -6.34 -0.61 3.47
C VAL A 29 -6.81 -0.01 4.78
N GLU A 30 -6.13 1.03 5.23
CA GLU A 30 -6.42 1.76 6.47
C GLU A 30 -6.54 3.26 6.18
N ALA A 31 -7.36 3.98 6.94
CA ALA A 31 -7.40 5.44 6.85
C ALA A 31 -6.17 6.04 7.53
N ASN A 32 -5.53 7.05 6.91
CA ASN A 32 -4.42 7.74 7.56
C ASN A 32 -4.96 8.60 8.72
N PRO A 33 -4.60 8.35 9.99
CA PRO A 33 -5.06 9.17 11.12
C PRO A 33 -4.55 10.61 11.07
N GLY A 34 -3.46 10.87 10.33
CA GLY A 34 -2.90 12.21 10.14
C GLY A 34 -3.58 13.04 9.05
N ASN A 35 -4.34 12.40 8.15
CA ASN A 35 -4.99 13.08 7.03
C ASN A 35 -6.17 12.25 6.50
N GLU A 36 -7.38 12.78 6.66
CA GLU A 36 -8.62 12.12 6.22
C GLU A 36 -8.66 11.86 4.70
N ASN A 37 -7.83 12.55 3.91
CA ASN A 37 -7.77 12.38 2.46
C ASN A 37 -6.80 11.31 1.99
N GLU A 38 -6.03 10.73 2.91
CA GLU A 38 -5.05 9.70 2.61
C GLU A 38 -5.51 8.34 3.12
N LEU A 39 -5.22 7.33 2.33
CA LEU A 39 -5.37 5.93 2.70
C LEU A 39 -4.00 5.28 2.69
N ILE A 40 -3.73 4.46 3.69
CA ILE A 40 -2.52 3.67 3.80
C ILE A 40 -2.85 2.27 3.30
N VAL A 41 -2.20 1.85 2.22
CA VAL A 41 -2.29 0.50 1.68
C VAL A 41 -1.08 -0.27 2.17
N TRP A 42 -1.30 -1.21 3.07
CA TRP A 42 -0.27 -2.10 3.59
C TRP A 42 -0.16 -3.35 2.73
N PHE A 43 1.08 -3.75 2.48
CA PHE A 43 1.47 -4.97 1.79
C PHE A 43 2.27 -5.83 2.77
N ASP A 44 1.72 -6.96 3.19
CA ASP A 44 2.37 -7.90 4.11
C ASP A 44 2.74 -9.18 3.35
N LEU A 45 4.03 -9.50 3.24
CA LEU A 45 4.51 -10.61 2.43
C LEU A 45 3.94 -11.95 2.94
N LYS A 46 3.27 -12.68 2.06
CA LYS A 46 2.67 -13.97 2.36
C LYS A 46 3.74 -14.95 2.80
N GLY A 47 3.53 -15.54 3.97
CA GLY A 47 4.42 -16.55 4.52
C GLY A 47 3.79 -17.25 5.71
N ALA A 48 4.31 -18.44 6.04
CA ALA A 48 3.90 -19.16 7.25
C ALA A 48 4.31 -18.43 8.55
N PHE A 49 5.23 -17.47 8.44
CA PHE A 49 5.77 -16.68 9.55
C PHE A 49 5.94 -15.22 9.10
N ARG A 50 5.95 -14.30 10.06
CA ARG A 50 6.22 -12.89 9.81
C ARG A 50 7.65 -12.72 9.31
N ILE A 51 7.81 -12.20 8.09
CA ILE A 51 9.11 -12.02 7.44
C ILE A 51 9.63 -10.62 7.78
N PRO A 52 10.80 -10.47 8.44
CA PRO A 52 11.42 -9.17 8.62
C PRO A 52 11.77 -8.57 7.25
N GLY A 53 11.45 -7.30 7.04
CA GLY A 53 11.52 -6.62 5.74
C GLY A 53 10.37 -6.98 4.79
N GLY A 54 9.41 -7.79 5.25
CA GLY A 54 8.29 -8.27 4.43
C GLY A 54 7.08 -7.36 4.43
N LYS A 55 7.08 -6.28 5.22
CA LYS A 55 5.96 -5.34 5.28
C LYS A 55 6.30 -4.05 4.56
N HIS A 56 5.44 -3.60 3.67
CA HIS A 56 5.56 -2.30 3.02
C HIS A 56 4.24 -1.54 3.10
N ALA A 57 4.29 -0.22 2.93
CA ALA A 57 3.10 0.60 2.85
C ALA A 57 3.16 1.50 1.62
N VAL A 58 2.00 1.87 1.09
CA VAL A 58 1.87 2.95 0.13
C VAL A 58 0.77 3.88 0.61
N ILE A 59 1.10 5.15 0.78
CA ILE A 59 0.14 6.19 1.14
C ILE A 59 -0.45 6.72 -0.17
N VAL A 60 -1.78 6.76 -0.29
CA VAL A 60 -2.48 7.24 -1.48
C VAL A 60 -3.43 8.37 -1.11
N ASP A 61 -3.25 9.53 -1.74
CA ASP A 61 -4.18 10.65 -1.62
C ASP A 61 -5.37 10.46 -2.56
N LYS A 62 -6.58 10.36 -1.98
CA LYS A 62 -7.83 10.06 -2.70
C LYS A 62 -8.35 11.20 -3.57
N ARG A 63 -7.73 12.39 -3.51
CA ARG A 63 -8.11 13.60 -4.27
C ARG A 63 -7.23 13.80 -5.49
N THR A 64 -5.92 13.62 -5.33
CA THR A 64 -4.88 13.92 -6.31
C THR A 64 -4.38 12.68 -7.04
N ARG A 65 -4.69 11.48 -6.53
CA ARG A 65 -4.12 10.20 -7.00
C ARG A 65 -2.61 10.12 -6.81
N HIS A 66 -2.04 10.99 -6.00
CA HIS A 66 -0.65 10.90 -5.60
C HIS A 66 -0.47 9.67 -4.71
N ALA A 67 0.63 8.94 -4.90
CA ALA A 67 0.96 7.79 -4.10
C ALA A 67 2.45 7.78 -3.75
N GLU A 68 2.74 7.50 -2.49
CA GLU A 68 4.09 7.51 -1.93
C GLU A 68 4.39 6.14 -1.32
N PHE A 69 5.47 5.52 -1.79
CA PHE A 69 5.93 4.24 -1.25
C PHE A 69 6.71 4.44 0.05
N MET A 70 6.36 3.66 1.05
CA MET A 70 6.99 3.62 2.36
C MET A 70 7.57 2.20 2.56
N ALA A 71 8.90 2.10 2.52
CA ALA A 71 9.57 0.86 2.92
C ALA A 71 9.28 0.61 4.41
N GLY A 72 8.53 -0.46 4.71
CA GLY A 72 8.30 -0.90 6.08
C GLY A 72 9.44 -1.77 6.62
N GLU A 73 9.29 -2.17 7.88
CA GLU A 73 10.24 -2.99 8.65
C GLU A 73 10.34 -4.46 8.22
#